data_AF-A0A7V3FVE4-F1
#
_entry.id   AF-A0A7V3FVE4-F1
#
_cell.length_a   1.000
_cell.length_b   1.000
_cell.length_c   1.000
_cell.angle_alpha   90.00
_cell.angle_beta   90.00
_cell.angle_gamma   90.00
#
_symmetry.space_group_name_H-M   'P 1'
#
loop_
_entity.id
_entity.type
_entity.pdbx_description
1 polymer ?
#
loop_
_entity_poly.entity_id
_entity_poly.type
_entity_poly.pdbx_seq_one_letter_code
_entity_poly.pdbx_strand_id
1 'polypeptide(L)' 'EEVKRIVGRITQGEETERTDTIFRNGDIVKIIDGPFNNFSGVVQEVNEEKMKIKVMVSIFGRKTPIEIDFIQAELEK' A
#
# COMPACT_ATOMS: atom_id res chain seq x y z
N GLU A 1 -26.51 -35.61 -0.16
CA GLU A 1 -26.41 -34.41 0.69
C GLU A 1 -25.19 -34.66 1.57
N GLU A 2 -24.11 -33.89 1.51
CA GLU A 2 -24.04 -32.53 2.02
C GLU A 2 -23.11 -31.65 1.18
N VAL A 3 -23.66 -30.53 0.74
CA VAL A 3 -22.97 -29.39 0.12
C VAL A 3 -22.64 -28.43 1.25
N LYS A 4 -21.36 -28.11 1.49
CA LYS A 4 -20.86 -26.80 1.99
C LYS A 4 -19.40 -26.87 2.47
N ARG A 5 -18.51 -26.34 1.64
CA ARG A 5 -17.60 -25.23 1.99
C ARG A 5 -16.75 -24.85 0.78
N ILE A 6 -17.39 -24.11 -0.12
CA ILE A 6 -16.70 -23.32 -1.15
C ILE A 6 -15.96 -22.18 -0.44
N VAL A 7 -14.79 -21.82 -0.97
CA VAL A 7 -13.99 -20.62 -0.66
C VAL A 7 -13.12 -20.69 0.60
N GLY A 8 -12.20 -21.65 0.62
CA GLY A 8 -10.93 -21.46 1.32
C GLY A 8 -10.11 -20.42 0.58
N ARG A 9 -10.13 -19.19 1.10
CA ARG A 9 -9.22 -18.06 0.87
C ARG A 9 -8.18 -18.28 -0.23
N ILE A 10 -8.43 -17.63 -1.37
CA ILE A 10 -7.38 -17.16 -2.27
C ILE A 10 -6.60 -16.09 -1.48
N THR A 11 -5.68 -16.51 -0.62
CA THR A 11 -4.56 -15.66 -0.20
C THR A 11 -3.59 -15.68 -1.37
N GLN A 12 -3.88 -14.79 -2.30
CA GLN A 12 -3.13 -14.50 -3.51
C GLN A 12 -1.74 -13.96 -3.16
N GLY A 13 -0.73 -14.41 -3.90
CA GLY A 13 0.66 -13.96 -3.83
C GLY A 13 1.52 -14.98 -3.11
N GLU A 14 1.96 -16.08 -3.72
CA GLU A 14 3.03 -16.05 -4.73
C GLU A 14 4.06 -14.96 -4.43
N GLU A 15 4.81 -15.17 -3.34
CA GLU A 15 6.11 -14.51 -3.13
C GLU A 15 7.13 -15.23 -4.03
N THR A 16 6.90 -15.08 -5.35
CA THR A 16 7.97 -15.19 -6.32
C THR A 16 8.99 -14.12 -5.97
N GLU A 17 10.26 -14.51 -6.02
CA GLU A 17 11.45 -13.67 -5.89
C GLU A 17 11.30 -12.40 -6.74
N ARG A 18 10.76 -11.33 -6.15
CA ARG A 18 10.62 -10.02 -6.79
C ARG A 18 11.74 -9.17 -6.22
N THR A 19 12.64 -8.77 -7.13
CA THR A 19 13.51 -7.59 -7.05
C THR A 19 13.05 -6.65 -5.94
N ASP A 20 13.93 -6.29 -4.98
CA ASP A 20 13.63 -5.43 -3.82
C ASP A 20 12.83 -4.16 -4.18
N THR A 21 11.50 -4.27 -4.29
CA THR A 21 10.62 -3.12 -4.43
C THR A 21 10.60 -2.43 -3.07
N ILE A 22 10.94 -1.14 -3.05
CA ILE A 22 11.06 -0.33 -1.82
C ILE A 22 9.75 -0.32 -1.02
N PHE A 23 8.60 -0.41 -1.70
CA PHE A 23 7.27 -0.42 -1.10
C PHE A 23 6.43 -1.59 -1.60
N ARG A 24 5.57 -2.11 -0.73
CA ARG A 24 4.62 -3.19 -0.99
C ARG A 24 3.22 -2.79 -0.54
N ASN A 25 2.20 -3.40 -1.15
CA ASN A 25 0.82 -3.21 -0.71
C ASN A 25 0.66 -3.67 0.74
N GLY A 26 0.09 -2.81 1.59
CA GLY A 26 -0.07 -3.04 3.02
C GLY A 26 1.02 -2.38 3.87
N ASP A 27 2.11 -1.88 3.27
CA ASP A 27 3.15 -1.19 4.02
C ASP A 27 2.61 0.10 4.63
N ILE A 28 3.08 0.40 5.84
CA ILE A 28 2.85 1.68 6.49
C ILE A 28 3.98 2.60 6.06
N VAL A 29 3.61 3.74 5.50
CA VAL A 29 4.56 4.74 5.03
C VAL A 29 4.24 6.09 5.64
N LYS A 30 5.29 6.85 5.95
CA LYS A 30 5.22 8.25 6.32
C LYS A 30 5.57 9.11 5.11
N ILE A 31 4.74 10.10 4.85
CA ILE A 31 4.96 11.06 3.78
C ILE A 31 5.91 12.14 4.32
N ILE A 32 7.01 12.36 3.60
CA ILE A 32 8.09 13.27 4.01
C ILE A 32 8.17 14.56 3.18
N ASP A 33 7.36 14.65 2.12
CA ASP A 33 7.36 15.80 1.20
C ASP A 33 5.94 16.18 0.73
N GLY A 34 5.79 17.42 0.27
CA GLY A 34 4.54 17.95 -0.28
C GLY A 34 3.49 18.37 0.76
N PRO A 35 2.25 18.66 0.33
CA PRO A 35 1.19 19.19 1.21
C PRO A 35 0.68 18.17 2.24
N PHE A 36 1.08 16.90 2.11
CA PHE A 36 0.74 15.81 3.01
C PHE A 36 1.95 15.35 3.85
N ASN A 37 3.00 16.17 3.95
CA ASN A 37 4.14 15.89 4.82
C ASN A 37 3.66 15.63 6.27
N ASN A 38 4.36 14.74 6.97
CA ASN A 38 4.07 14.24 8.33
C ASN A 38 2.78 13.42 8.47
N PHE A 39 2.04 13.15 7.40
CA PHE A 39 0.96 12.17 7.45
C PHE A 39 1.50 10.76 7.22
N SER A 40 0.94 9.79 7.95
CA SER A 40 1.17 8.37 7.72
C SER A 40 -0.05 7.74 7.04
N GLY A 41 0.20 6.69 6.26
CA GLY A 41 -0.86 5.94 5.60
C GLY A 41 -0.42 4.55 5.16
N VAL A 42 -1.36 3.81 4.61
CA VAL A 42 -1.13 2.43 4.16
C VAL A 42 -1.07 2.40 2.64
N VAL A 43 -0.03 1.80 2.07
CA VAL A 43 0.11 1.58 0.63
C VAL A 43 -1.00 0.64 0.15
N GLN A 44 -1.80 1.10 -0.80
CA GLN A 44 -2.87 0.33 -1.42
C GLN A 44 -2.43 -0.27 -2.77
N GLU A 45 -1.60 0.46 -3.49
CA GLU A 45 -1.16 0.10 -4.83
C GLU A 45 0.24 0.68 -5.08
N VAL A 46 1.08 -0.09 -5.77
CA VAL A 46 2.42 0.31 -6.18
C VAL A 46 2.48 0.27 -7.70
N ASN A 47 2.81 1.40 -8.32
CA ASN A 47 3.08 1.50 -9.75
C ASN A 47 4.59 1.72 -9.95
N GLU A 48 5.31 0.63 -10.18
CA GLU A 48 6.77 0.63 -10.37
C GLU A 48 7.17 1.33 -11.68
N GLU A 49 6.39 1.17 -12.75
CA GLU A 49 6.67 1.80 -14.05
C GLU A 49 6.68 3.33 -13.96
N LYS A 50 5.81 3.89 -13.11
CA LYS A 50 5.69 5.32 -12.87
C LYS A 50 6.43 5.80 -11.62
N MET A 51 7.02 4.88 -10.84
CA MET A 51 7.62 5.15 -9.53
C MET A 51 6.67 5.90 -8.58
N LYS A 52 5.41 5.47 -8.55
CA LYS A 52 4.33 6.08 -7.76
C LYS A 52 3.62 5.07 -6.88
N ILE A 53 3.24 5.49 -5.68
CA ILE A 53 2.42 4.69 -4.77
C ILE A 53 1.10 5.39 -4.49
N LYS A 54 0.05 4.59 -4.35
CA LYS A 54 -1.24 5.05 -3.84
C LYS A 54 -1.31 4.75 -2.35
N VAL A 55 -1.35 5.79 -1.54
CA VAL A 55 -1.37 5.69 -0.07
C VAL A 55 -2.76 6.07 0.44
N MET A 56 -3.29 5.27 1.35
CA MET A 56 -4.53 5.58 2.07
C MET A 56 -4.19 6.31 3.37
N VAL A 57 -4.45 7.61 3.41
CA VAL A 57 -4.23 8.45 4.60
C VAL A 57 -5.54 8.62 5.34
N SER A 58 -5.50 8.64 6.67
CA SER A 58 -6.66 8.96 7.51
C SER A 58 -6.56 10.40 8.01
N ILE A 59 -7.35 11.31 7.43
CA ILE A 59 -7.39 12.73 7.81
C ILE A 59 -8.77 13.04 8.39
N PHE A 60 -8.84 13.50 9.64
CA PHE A 60 -10.09 13.81 10.35
C PHE A 60 -11.13 12.66 10.32
N GLY A 61 -10.67 11.42 10.45
CA GLY A 61 -11.52 10.22 10.40
C GLY A 61 -12.03 9.87 9.00
N ARG A 62 -11.58 10.58 7.95
CA ARG A 62 -11.88 10.28 6.55
C ARG A 62 -10.68 9.61 5.91
N LYS A 63 -10.93 8.47 5.27
CA LYS A 63 -9.94 7.76 4.46
C LYS A 63 -9.85 8.44 3.10
N THR A 64 -8.70 9.03 2.81
CA THR A 64 -8.44 9.73 1.55
C THR A 64 -7.31 9.02 0.82
N PRO A 65 -7.55 8.42 -0.35
CA PRO A 65 -6.49 7.88 -1.18
C PRO A 65 -5.74 9.03 -1.86
N ILE A 66 -4.42 9.01 -1.78
CA ILE A 66 -3.54 9.95 -2.46
C ILE A 66 -2.50 9.18 -3.28
N GLU A 67 -2.04 9.77 -4.38
CA GLU A 67 -0.96 9.23 -5.19
C GLU A 67 0.27 10.13 -5.02
N ILE A 68 1.41 9.54 -4.68
CA ILE A 68 2.68 10.25 -4.45
C ILE A 68 3.83 9.48 -5.09
N ASP A 69 4.95 10.16 -5.35
CA ASP A 69 6.16 9.52 -5.86
C ASP A 69 6.89 8.76 -4.73
N PHE A 70 7.67 7.74 -5.08
CA PHE A 70 8.40 6.91 -4.11
C PHE A 70 9.31 7.75 -3.19
N ILE A 71 9.90 8.83 -3.73
CA ILE A 71 10.82 9.70 -3.00
C ILE A 71 10.12 10.57 -1.94
N GLN A 72 8.79 10.69 -2.01
CA GLN A 72 8.01 11.51 -1.08
C GLN A 72 7.54 10.70 0.14
N ALA A 73 7.89 9.41 0.22
CA ALA A 73 7.51 8.51 1.28
C ALA A 73 8.73 7.78 1.86
N GLU A 74 8.63 7.44 3.14
CA GLU A 74 9.57 6.55 3.83
C GLU A 74 8.78 5.43 4.51
N LEU A 75 9.34 4.22 4.53
CA LEU A 75 8.77 3.11 5.29
C LEU A 75 8.77 3.44 6.79
N GLU A 76 7.61 3.32 7.42
CA GLU A 76 7.45 3.47 8.86
C GLU A 76 7.79 2.12 9.53
N LYS A 77 8.83 2.11 10.38
CA LYS A 77 9.32 0.92 11.09
C LYS A 77 8.54 0.63 12.36
#